data_AF-A0A5K0VUE9-F1
#
_entry.id   AF-A0A5K0VUE9-F1
#
_cell.length_a   1.000
_cell.length_b   1.000
_cell.length_c   1.000
_cell.angle_alpha   90.00
_cell.angle_beta   90.00
_cell.angle_gamma   90.00
#
_symmetry.space_group_name_H-M   'P 1'
#
loop_
_entity.id
_entity.type
_entity.pdbx_description
1 polymer ?
#
loop_
_entity_poly.entity_id
_entity_poly.type
_entity_poly.pdbx_seq_one_letter_code
_entity_poly.pdbx_strand_id
1 'polypeptide(L)'
;FTDDAFDRIWTPEYNGYGTPIRNTSVYLTGRPDFPVPAAIFQTAEFSSTPIRFSWPADDQADGFFIFLYFSGLIQYGNSEASNMTVDISGKLICTFSVGYMKSMTLYDDQPLRYDAYSVSISATNGSTRPSINGFEVYKAYKATGYATYSQD
;
A
#
# COMPACT_ATOMS: atom_id res chain seq x y z
N PHE A 1 -18.61 -4.60 -7.77
CA PHE A 1 -18.00 -3.39 -7.18
C PHE A 1 -17.76 -2.41 -8.31
N THR A 2 -18.78 -1.63 -8.71
CA THR A 2 -18.78 -0.86 -9.98
C THR A 2 -17.66 0.16 -10.10
N ASP A 3 -17.10 0.59 -8.97
CA ASP A 3 -16.02 1.57 -8.91
C ASP A 3 -14.62 0.92 -9.04
N ASP A 4 -14.54 -0.43 -9.02
CA ASP A 4 -13.34 -1.22 -9.25
C ASP A 4 -13.49 -2.03 -10.55
N ALA A 5 -12.60 -1.79 -11.53
CA ALA A 5 -12.67 -2.46 -12.82
C ALA A 5 -12.47 -3.98 -12.76
N PHE A 6 -11.96 -4.50 -11.64
CA PHE A 6 -11.73 -5.92 -11.40
C PHE A 6 -12.65 -6.49 -10.30
N ASP A 7 -13.70 -5.75 -9.95
CA ASP A 7 -14.69 -6.14 -8.93
C ASP A 7 -14.10 -6.48 -7.55
N ARG A 8 -12.89 -5.99 -7.22
CA ARG A 8 -12.26 -6.25 -5.93
C ARG A 8 -13.02 -5.57 -4.78
N ILE A 9 -13.00 -6.25 -3.63
CA ILE A 9 -13.58 -5.76 -2.39
C ILE A 9 -12.51 -5.03 -1.59
N TRP A 10 -12.71 -3.73 -1.37
CA TRP A 10 -11.86 -2.94 -0.50
C TRP A 10 -12.55 -2.79 0.86
N THR A 11 -11.94 -3.39 1.88
CA THR A 11 -12.48 -3.34 3.25
C THR A 11 -11.78 -2.20 4.01
N PRO A 12 -12.52 -1.19 4.49
CA PRO A 12 -11.94 -0.13 5.30
C PRO A 12 -11.51 -0.68 6.66
N GLU A 13 -10.25 -0.44 7.03
CA GLU A 13 -9.74 -0.77 8.36
C GLU A 13 -10.01 0.40 9.33
N TYR A 14 -11.27 0.60 9.69
CA TYR A 14 -11.66 1.72 10.55
C TYR A 14 -10.94 1.69 11.90
N ASN A 15 -10.21 2.78 12.23
CA ASN A 15 -9.49 2.99 13.49
C ASN A 15 -8.33 2.00 13.78
N GLY A 16 -7.92 1.16 12.81
CA GLY A 16 -6.83 0.22 13.02
C GLY A 16 -5.45 0.88 13.01
N TYR A 17 -5.30 1.98 12.26
CA TYR A 17 -3.99 2.50 11.87
C TYR A 17 -3.77 3.98 12.16
N GLY A 18 -4.82 4.76 12.40
CA GLY A 18 -4.70 6.19 12.61
C GLY A 18 -6.04 6.90 12.68
N THR A 19 -6.03 8.14 12.21
CA THR A 19 -7.21 9.00 12.02
C THR A 19 -7.53 9.04 10.53
N PRO A 20 -8.75 8.67 10.12
CA PRO A 20 -9.14 8.73 8.72
C PRO A 20 -9.22 10.18 8.23
N ILE A 21 -8.70 10.43 7.04
CA ILE A 21 -8.90 11.68 6.30
C ILE A 21 -9.45 11.37 4.91
N ARG A 22 -10.17 12.33 4.35
CA ARG A 22 -10.69 12.28 2.99
C ARG A 22 -10.46 13.61 2.29
N ASN A 23 -9.99 13.57 1.05
CA ASN A 23 -9.92 14.72 0.16
C ASN A 23 -10.33 14.29 -1.25
N THR A 24 -11.58 14.59 -1.63
CA THR A 24 -12.16 14.23 -2.93
C THR A 24 -11.75 15.18 -4.05
N SER A 25 -11.08 16.29 -3.74
CA SER A 25 -10.55 17.23 -4.73
C SER A 25 -9.21 16.78 -5.29
N VAL A 26 -8.63 15.71 -4.74
CA VAL A 26 -7.41 15.10 -5.26
C VAL A 26 -7.74 14.39 -6.57
N TYR A 27 -7.42 15.07 -7.67
CA TYR A 27 -7.32 14.47 -8.99
C TYR A 27 -5.87 14.09 -9.20
N LEU A 28 -5.59 12.80 -9.12
CA LEU A 28 -4.24 12.30 -9.31
C LEU A 28 -3.79 12.57 -10.74
N THR A 29 -2.66 13.25 -10.87
CA THR A 29 -2.04 13.44 -12.19
C THR A 29 -1.30 12.15 -12.56
N GLY A 30 -1.82 11.39 -13.52
CA GLY A 30 -1.20 10.16 -14.02
C GLY A 30 -2.12 8.94 -13.89
N ARG A 31 -1.88 7.93 -14.74
CA ARG A 31 -2.57 6.63 -14.61
C ARG A 31 -1.77 5.77 -13.64
N PRO A 32 -2.37 5.22 -12.57
CA PRO A 32 -1.65 4.30 -11.70
C PRO A 32 -1.28 3.02 -12.47
N ASP A 33 -0.10 2.49 -12.21
CA ASP A 33 0.38 1.23 -12.82
C ASP A 33 -0.55 0.05 -12.49
N PHE A 34 -1.17 0.11 -11.30
CA PHE A 34 -2.19 -0.82 -10.83
C PHE A 34 -3.52 -0.06 -10.74
N PRO A 35 -4.52 -0.38 -11.60
CA PRO A 35 -5.80 0.30 -11.55
C PRO A 35 -6.47 -0.03 -10.22
N VAL A 36 -6.79 0.98 -9.42
CA VAL A 36 -7.58 0.86 -8.18
C VAL A 36 -8.66 1.93 -8.17
N PRO A 37 -9.73 1.79 -7.37
CA PRO A 37 -10.78 2.78 -7.29
C PRO A 37 -10.22 4.12 -6.84
N ALA A 38 -10.70 5.22 -7.41
CA ALA A 38 -10.26 6.57 -7.04
C ALA A 38 -10.41 6.84 -5.54
N ALA A 39 -11.42 6.23 -4.90
CA ALA A 39 -11.65 6.31 -3.46
C ALA A 39 -10.42 5.92 -2.64
N ILE A 40 -9.64 4.92 -3.06
CA ILE A 40 -8.40 4.50 -2.37
C ILE A 40 -7.45 5.68 -2.25
N PHE A 41 -7.16 6.37 -3.35
CA PHE A 41 -6.27 7.53 -3.32
C PHE A 41 -6.92 8.83 -2.83
N GLN A 42 -8.20 8.83 -2.48
CA GLN A 42 -8.89 10.00 -1.91
C GLN A 42 -9.08 9.90 -0.40
N THR A 43 -8.78 8.75 0.20
CA THR A 43 -8.88 8.48 1.64
C THR A 43 -7.57 7.93 2.18
N ALA A 44 -7.16 8.33 3.37
CA ALA A 44 -6.00 7.73 4.03
C ALA A 44 -6.19 7.66 5.53
N GLU A 45 -5.43 6.78 6.17
CA GLU A 45 -5.24 6.78 7.62
C GLU A 45 -3.99 7.58 7.96
N PHE A 46 -4.13 8.61 8.81
CA PHE A 46 -3.04 9.45 9.29
C PHE A 46 -2.70 9.13 10.74
N SER A 47 -1.43 8.87 11.04
CA SER A 47 -1.02 8.58 12.42
C SER A 47 -0.02 9.62 12.94
N SER A 48 0.02 9.80 14.26
CA SER A 48 1.09 10.59 14.92
C SER A 48 2.32 9.74 15.22
N THR A 49 2.18 8.42 15.16
CA THR A 49 3.23 7.43 15.34
C THR A 49 3.34 6.56 14.09
N PRO A 50 4.36 5.72 13.93
CA PRO A 50 4.42 4.82 12.79
C PRO A 50 3.17 3.94 12.68
N ILE A 51 2.63 3.83 11.46
CA ILE A 51 1.52 2.93 11.12
C ILE A 51 2.09 1.52 11.03
N ARG A 52 1.45 0.54 11.70
CA ARG A 52 1.93 -0.84 11.75
C ARG A 52 0.82 -1.84 11.52
N PHE A 53 1.13 -2.87 10.75
CA PHE A 53 0.29 -4.04 10.55
C PHE A 53 1.16 -5.26 10.29
N SER A 54 0.63 -6.44 10.56
CA SER A 54 1.40 -7.69 10.53
C SER A 54 0.51 -8.88 10.24
N TRP A 55 1.09 -9.91 9.62
CA TRP A 55 0.47 -11.21 9.41
C TRP A 55 1.53 -12.31 9.53
N PRO A 56 1.13 -13.54 9.93
CA PRO A 56 2.06 -14.66 9.97
C PRO A 56 2.50 -15.05 8.56
N ALA A 57 3.66 -15.72 8.45
CA ALA A 57 3.99 -16.44 7.24
C ALA A 57 2.96 -17.57 6.98
N ASP A 58 2.94 -18.05 5.74
CA ASP A 58 2.16 -19.21 5.33
C ASP A 58 3.13 -20.22 4.73
N ASP A 59 3.31 -21.36 5.39
CA ASP A 59 4.24 -22.41 4.96
C ASP A 59 3.93 -22.97 3.57
N GLN A 60 2.69 -22.80 3.09
CA GLN A 60 2.29 -23.23 1.75
C GLN A 60 2.58 -22.17 0.68
N ALA A 61 2.82 -20.91 1.09
CA ALA A 61 3.12 -19.82 0.17
C ALA A 61 4.64 -19.71 -0.06
N ASP A 62 5.04 -19.47 -1.30
CA ASP A 62 6.42 -19.16 -1.68
C ASP A 62 6.83 -17.72 -1.37
N GLY A 63 6.00 -16.99 -0.62
CA GLY A 63 6.19 -15.58 -0.27
C GLY A 63 4.94 -14.75 -0.54
N PHE A 64 5.06 -13.44 -0.32
CA PHE A 64 3.97 -12.50 -0.48
C PHE A 64 4.36 -11.33 -1.39
N PHE A 65 3.47 -10.95 -2.30
CA PHE A 65 3.50 -9.63 -2.92
C PHE A 65 2.73 -8.65 -2.06
N ILE A 66 3.31 -7.48 -1.83
CA ILE A 66 2.74 -6.42 -1.01
C ILE A 66 2.65 -5.17 -1.87
N PHE A 67 1.44 -4.62 -1.99
CA PHE A 67 1.18 -3.36 -2.68
C PHE A 67 0.72 -2.34 -1.66
N LEU A 68 1.46 -1.25 -1.50
CA LEU A 68 1.11 -0.15 -0.61
C LEU A 68 0.78 1.09 -1.42
N TYR A 69 -0.40 1.64 -1.20
CA TYR A 69 -0.91 2.79 -1.95
C TYR A 69 -0.74 4.07 -1.13
N PHE A 70 -0.22 5.12 -1.77
CA PHE A 70 0.01 6.42 -1.15
C PHE A 70 -0.43 7.57 -2.07
N SER A 71 -0.86 8.67 -1.45
CA SER A 71 -1.21 9.91 -2.14
C SER A 71 -1.04 11.11 -1.20
N GLY A 72 -0.67 12.25 -1.77
CA GLY A 72 -0.56 13.50 -1.02
C GLY A 72 -1.92 14.17 -0.87
N LEU A 73 -2.64 13.86 0.21
CA LEU A 73 -3.97 14.42 0.49
C LEU A 73 -3.94 15.80 1.16
N ILE A 74 -2.83 16.17 1.79
CA ILE A 74 -2.66 17.40 2.58
C ILE A 74 -1.51 18.21 2.00
N GLN A 75 -1.71 19.53 1.86
CA GLN A 75 -0.66 20.48 1.52
C GLN A 75 -0.01 21.01 2.81
N TYR A 76 1.29 20.74 2.99
CA TYR A 76 2.05 21.17 4.18
C TYR A 76 2.82 22.47 3.91
N GLY A 77 2.15 23.62 4.08
CA GLY A 77 2.77 24.94 3.87
C GLY A 77 3.33 25.09 2.44
N ASN A 78 4.57 25.57 2.32
CA ASN A 78 5.27 25.77 1.04
C ASN A 78 6.01 24.50 0.54
N SER A 79 6.05 23.43 1.35
CA SER A 79 6.72 22.16 1.02
C SER A 79 5.67 21.15 0.56
N GLU A 80 5.79 20.72 -0.69
CA GLU A 80 4.74 20.01 -1.41
C GLU A 80 4.67 18.52 -1.13
N ALA A 81 5.60 17.90 -0.37
CA ALA A 81 5.68 16.45 -0.26
C ALA A 81 5.76 15.89 1.17
N SER A 82 5.07 14.76 1.40
CA SER A 82 5.15 13.94 2.63
C SER A 82 6.31 12.95 2.50
N ASN A 83 7.30 13.01 3.40
CA ASN A 83 8.46 12.12 3.36
C ASN A 83 8.28 10.96 4.34
N MET A 84 8.35 9.73 3.82
CA MET A 84 8.07 8.52 4.59
C MET A 84 9.11 7.44 4.33
N THR A 85 9.25 6.53 5.30
CA THR A 85 9.95 5.25 5.14
C THR A 85 8.97 4.09 5.23
N VAL A 86 9.26 3.01 4.51
CA VAL A 86 8.62 1.70 4.71
C VAL A 86 9.68 0.70 5.13
N ASP A 87 9.45 0.08 6.27
CA ASP A 87 10.18 -1.08 6.76
C ASP A 87 9.29 -2.31 6.69
N ILE A 88 9.83 -3.41 6.13
CA ILE A 88 9.16 -4.71 6.09
C ILE A 88 10.03 -5.73 6.82
N SER A 89 9.49 -6.32 7.87
CA SER A 89 10.13 -7.34 8.71
C SER A 89 11.53 -6.95 9.17
N GLY A 90 11.67 -5.69 9.62
CA GLY A 90 12.91 -5.13 10.15
C GLY A 90 13.92 -4.66 9.10
N LYS A 91 13.57 -4.74 7.80
CA LYS A 91 14.40 -4.23 6.70
C LYS A 91 13.78 -2.97 6.11
N LEU A 92 14.56 -1.90 6.03
CA LEU A 92 14.19 -0.69 5.28
C LEU A 92 14.07 -1.04 3.79
N ILE A 93 12.87 -0.91 3.25
CA ILE A 93 12.58 -1.18 1.84
C ILE A 93 12.76 0.08 1.01
N CYS A 94 12.23 1.20 1.48
CA CYS A 94 12.37 2.47 0.77
C CYS A 94 12.21 3.68 1.69
N THR A 95 12.80 4.79 1.23
CA THR A 95 12.50 6.15 1.68
C THR A 95 11.98 6.93 0.47
N PHE A 96 10.85 7.59 0.61
CA PHE A 96 10.16 8.21 -0.52
C PHE A 96 9.41 9.47 -0.11
N SER A 97 8.97 10.23 -1.12
CA SER A 97 8.23 11.49 -0.95
C SER A 97 6.98 11.47 -1.82
N VAL A 98 5.82 11.80 -1.24
CA VAL A 98 4.56 11.92 -2.00
C VAL A 98 4.10 13.35 -2.02
N GLY A 99 4.13 13.94 -3.22
CA GLY A 99 3.68 15.31 -3.47
C GLY A 99 2.17 15.48 -3.30
N TYR A 100 1.71 16.69 -2.98
CA TYR A 100 0.30 17.05 -2.95
C TYR A 100 -0.34 16.79 -4.31
N MET A 101 -1.51 16.15 -4.31
CA MET A 101 -2.21 15.68 -5.53
C MET A 101 -1.43 14.69 -6.40
N LYS A 102 -0.36 14.08 -5.88
CA LYS A 102 0.36 12.97 -6.50
C LYS A 102 0.02 11.67 -5.80
N SER A 103 0.13 10.56 -6.52
CA SER A 103 0.01 9.21 -6.00
C SER A 103 1.22 8.38 -6.34
N MET A 104 1.44 7.33 -5.54
CA MET A 104 2.39 6.28 -5.87
C MET A 104 1.92 4.95 -5.30
N THR A 105 2.42 3.88 -5.91
CA THR A 105 2.28 2.52 -5.42
C THR A 105 3.68 1.99 -5.14
N LEU A 106 3.91 1.52 -3.91
CA LEU A 106 5.10 0.77 -3.58
C LEU A 106 4.80 -0.72 -3.70
N TYR A 107 5.62 -1.43 -4.46
CA TYR A 107 5.52 -2.87 -4.65
C TYR A 107 6.91 -3.45 -4.96
N ASP A 108 7.03 -4.75 -4.84
CA ASP A 108 8.21 -5.53 -5.26
C ASP A 108 7.81 -6.41 -6.46
N ASP A 109 8.75 -6.64 -7.38
CA ASP A 109 8.53 -7.48 -8.56
C ASP A 109 8.70 -8.98 -8.23
N GLN A 110 9.28 -9.30 -7.07
CA GLN A 110 9.40 -10.64 -6.53
C GLN A 110 8.62 -10.79 -5.21
N PRO A 111 8.12 -12.00 -4.90
CA PRO A 111 7.47 -12.24 -3.63
C PRO A 111 8.49 -12.17 -2.49
N LEU A 112 8.20 -11.34 -1.49
CA LEU A 112 9.01 -11.21 -0.29
C LEU A 112 8.88 -12.47 0.57
N ARG A 113 9.96 -12.84 1.27
CA ARG A 113 10.05 -14.03 2.12
C ARG A 113 10.58 -13.70 3.49
N TYR A 114 9.73 -13.87 4.51
CA TYR A 114 10.06 -13.69 5.92
C TYR A 114 9.32 -14.71 6.77
N ASP A 115 9.87 -15.04 7.95
CA ASP A 115 9.24 -15.94 8.93
C ASP A 115 7.95 -15.34 9.54
N ALA A 116 7.87 -14.02 9.56
CA ALA A 116 6.66 -13.26 9.86
C ALA A 116 6.72 -11.92 9.13
N TYR A 117 5.57 -11.40 8.72
CA TYR A 117 5.48 -10.12 8.03
C TYR A 117 5.06 -9.04 9.00
N SER A 118 5.84 -7.97 9.05
CA SER A 118 5.46 -6.75 9.75
C SER A 118 5.78 -5.56 8.85
N VAL A 119 4.82 -4.70 8.63
CA VAL A 119 5.01 -3.46 7.88
C VAL A 119 4.98 -2.30 8.87
N SER A 120 5.94 -1.40 8.74
CA SER A 120 5.99 -0.15 9.50
C SER A 120 6.18 1.02 8.55
N ILE A 121 5.29 2.00 8.62
CA ILE A 121 5.35 3.23 7.81
C ILE A 121 5.58 4.39 8.76
N SER A 122 6.69 5.10 8.58
CA SER A 122 7.10 6.19 9.47
C SER A 122 7.31 7.48 8.68
N ALA A 123 7.03 8.63 9.30
CA ALA A 123 7.49 9.90 8.76
C ALA A 123 9.00 10.04 8.99
N THR A 124 9.72 10.61 8.02
CA THR A 124 11.18 10.83 8.16
C THR A 124 11.53 12.15 8.83
N ASN A 125 10.55 13.04 9.01
CA ASN A 125 10.71 14.30 9.70
C ASN A 125 9.48 14.60 10.58
N GLY A 126 9.66 15.38 11.64
CA GLY A 126 8.58 15.68 12.59
C GLY A 126 7.47 16.57 12.04
N SER A 127 7.67 17.19 10.86
CA SER A 127 6.67 18.06 10.23
C SER A 127 5.66 17.31 9.37
N THR A 128 5.91 16.03 9.06
CA THR A 128 5.00 15.18 8.30
C THR A 128 4.47 14.07 9.19
N ARG A 129 3.26 13.58 8.88
CA ARG A 129 2.63 12.45 9.55
C ARG A 129 2.65 11.25 8.61
N PRO A 130 2.99 10.03 9.08
CA PRO A 130 2.84 8.85 8.26
C PRO A 130 1.38 8.68 7.84
N SER A 131 1.18 8.26 6.60
CA SER A 131 -0.13 8.00 6.03
C SER A 131 -0.10 6.83 5.08
N ILE A 132 -1.23 6.13 4.96
CA ILE A 132 -1.44 5.08 3.95
C ILE A 132 -2.86 5.17 3.43
N ASN A 133 -3.03 5.00 2.12
CA ASN A 133 -4.34 5.03 1.46
C ASN A 133 -5.03 3.66 1.47
N GLY A 134 -4.24 2.62 1.31
CA GLY A 134 -4.70 1.24 1.30
C GLY A 134 -3.54 0.31 1.00
N PHE A 135 -3.78 -0.99 1.09
CA PHE A 135 -2.81 -2.01 0.69
C PHE A 135 -3.51 -3.26 0.20
N GLU A 136 -2.80 -4.04 -0.61
CA GLU A 136 -3.18 -5.39 -1.01
C GLU A 136 -2.02 -6.33 -0.68
N VAL A 137 -2.35 -7.54 -0.25
CA VAL A 137 -1.39 -8.60 0.06
C VAL A 137 -1.81 -9.86 -0.69
N TYR A 138 -0.91 -10.37 -1.53
CA TYR A 138 -1.13 -11.57 -2.33
C TYR A 138 -0.15 -12.66 -1.94
N LYS A 139 -0.65 -13.88 -1.75
CA LYS A 139 0.19 -15.06 -1.56
C LYS A 139 0.69 -15.56 -2.92
N ALA A 140 1.99 -15.77 -3.04
CA ALA A 140 2.56 -16.45 -4.18
C ALA A 140 2.55 -17.96 -3.92
N TYR A 141 2.03 -18.74 -4.87
CA TYR A 141 2.12 -20.19 -4.86
C TYR A 141 2.86 -20.64 -6.11
N LYS A 142 3.81 -21.55 -5.99
CA LYS A 142 4.32 -22.31 -7.13
C LYS A 142 3.14 -23.01 -7.79
N ALA A 143 3.02 -22.81 -9.10
CA ALA A 143 2.18 -23.65 -9.93
C ALA A 143 2.79 -25.07 -9.93
N THR A 144 2.37 -25.91 -8.99
CA THR A 144 2.67 -27.34 -9.03
C THR A 144 1.80 -27.98 -10.10
N GLY A 145 2.27 -27.91 -11.34
CA GLY A 145 1.82 -28.72 -12.48
C GLY A 145 0.31 -28.89 -12.62
N TYR A 146 -0.38 -27.91 -13.23
CA TYR A 146 -1.50 -28.32 -14.07
C TYR A 146 -0.88 -29.12 -15.21
N ALA A 147 -1.08 -30.44 -15.19
CA ALA A 147 -1.01 -31.18 -16.44
C ALA A 147 -2.03 -30.51 -17.36
N THR A 148 -1.57 -29.70 -18.31
CA THR A 148 -2.40 -29.34 -19.45
C THR A 148 -2.68 -30.65 -20.14
N TYR A 149 -3.93 -31.13 -20.06
CA TYR A 149 -4.37 -32.29 -20.81
C TYR A 149 -3.99 -32.04 -22.27
N SER A 150 -3.06 -32.82 -22.79
CA SER A 150 -2.51 -32.69 -24.14
C SER A 150 -3.46 -33.26 -25.21
N GLN A 151 -4.77 -33.07 -25.03
CA GLN A 151 -5.77 -33.46 -26.02
C GLN A 151 -6.56 -32.22 -26.44
N ASP A 152 -5.91 -31.42 -27.28
CA ASP A 152 -6.56 -30.69 -28.38
C ASP A 152 -5.90 -31.18 -29.68
#